data_AF-A0A354ZE81-F1
#
_entry.id   AF-A0A354ZE81-F1
#
_cell.length_a   1.000
_cell.length_b   1.000
_cell.length_c   1.000
_cell.angle_alpha   90.00
_cell.angle_beta   90.00
_cell.angle_gamma   90.00
#
_symmetry.space_group_name_H-M   'P 1'
#
loop_
_entity.id
_entity.type
_entity.pdbx_description
1 polymer ?
#
loop_
_entity_poly.entity_id
_entity_poly.type
_entity_poly.pdbx_seq_one_letter_code
_entity_poly.pdbx_strand_id
1 'polypeptide(L)'
;MRVAELLDPAISPRKSAIERHHLFPKGYLKTIGITDIRDTNQIANYALVQWDDNVHISDSAPSDYYPKYEQRLARDAAAWDLTLKHHALPDGWHCKEYRQFLDERRKLLAEVIQAGYETL
;
A
#
# COMPACT_ATOMS: atom_id res chain seq x y z
N MET A 1 -12.05 -4.40 -14.41
CA MET A 1 -10.80 -3.88 -15.00
C MET A 1 -9.65 -4.36 -14.12
N ARG A 2 -8.65 -5.02 -14.70
CA ARG A 2 -7.53 -5.63 -13.97
C ARG A 2 -6.41 -4.61 -13.80
N VAL A 3 -5.61 -4.71 -12.73
CA VAL A 3 -4.44 -3.84 -12.50
C VAL A 3 -3.47 -3.85 -13.69
N ALA A 4 -3.29 -5.02 -14.33
CA ALA A 4 -2.44 -5.15 -15.52
C ALA A 4 -2.92 -4.29 -16.71
N GLU A 5 -4.23 -4.15 -16.91
CA GLU A 5 -4.81 -3.32 -17.97
C GLU A 5 -4.57 -1.82 -17.72
N LEU A 6 -4.43 -1.43 -16.44
CA LEU A 6 -4.21 -0.05 -16.01
C LEU A 6 -2.73 0.38 -16.04
N LEU A 7 -1.83 -0.59 -16.18
CA LEU A 7 -0.38 -0.38 -16.27
C LEU A 7 0.13 -0.50 -17.72
N ASP A 8 -0.75 -0.70 -18.70
CA ASP A 8 -0.39 -0.83 -20.11
C ASP A 8 0.19 0.50 -20.63
N PRO A 9 1.48 0.55 -21.04
CA PRO A 9 2.11 1.76 -21.54
C PRO A 9 1.52 2.27 -22.87
N ALA A 10 0.75 1.44 -23.59
CA ALA A 10 0.02 1.86 -24.80
C ALA A 10 -1.20 2.73 -24.47
N ILE A 11 -1.68 2.70 -23.23
CA ILE A 11 -2.82 3.47 -22.74
C ILE A 11 -2.27 4.62 -21.87
N SER A 12 -2.11 5.81 -22.46
CA SER A 12 -1.59 7.00 -21.75
C SER A 12 -2.68 8.09 -21.58
N PRO A 13 -3.65 7.90 -20.66
CA PRO A 13 -4.66 8.91 -20.35
C PRO A 13 -4.04 10.13 -19.67
N ARG A 14 -4.73 11.29 -19.71
CA ARG A 14 -4.26 12.55 -19.07
C ARG A 14 -4.05 12.45 -17.54
N LYS A 15 -4.63 11.43 -16.89
CA LYS A 15 -4.38 11.05 -15.50
C LYS A 15 -4.30 9.53 -15.42
N SER A 16 -3.27 9.02 -14.74
CA SER A 16 -3.15 7.58 -14.48
C SER A 16 -4.31 7.13 -13.58
N ALA A 17 -4.96 6.01 -13.91
CA ALA A 17 -6.02 5.45 -13.09
C ALA A 17 -5.49 4.91 -11.74
N ILE A 18 -4.19 4.57 -11.69
CA ILE A 18 -3.49 4.08 -10.51
C ILE A 18 -2.26 4.93 -10.26
N GLU A 19 -2.01 5.25 -8.99
CA GLU A 19 -0.80 5.94 -8.54
C GLU A 19 -0.10 5.16 -7.43
N ARG A 20 1.21 5.41 -7.29
CA ARG A 20 1.96 4.94 -6.12
C ARG A 20 1.70 5.88 -4.97
N HIS A 21 1.30 5.33 -3.84
CA HIS A 21 1.13 6.06 -2.60
C HIS A 21 1.96 5.44 -1.49
N HIS A 22 2.43 6.26 -0.54
CA HIS A 22 3.08 5.79 0.66
C HIS A 22 2.01 5.33 1.66
N LEU A 23 2.01 4.08 2.07
CA LEU A 23 1.09 3.57 3.08
C LEU A 23 1.25 4.31 4.41
N PHE A 24 2.45 4.76 4.75
CA PHE A 24 2.66 5.79 5.76
C PHE A 24 3.02 7.09 5.02
N PRO A 25 2.05 8.02 4.83
CA PRO A 25 2.28 9.23 4.06
C PRO A 25 3.44 10.06 4.60
N LYS A 26 4.14 10.76 3.71
CA LYS A 26 5.29 11.58 4.11
C LYS A 26 4.93 12.70 5.07
N GLY A 27 3.78 13.35 4.89
CA GLY A 27 3.32 14.37 5.84
C GLY A 27 3.07 13.79 7.22
N TYR A 28 2.46 12.60 7.32
CA TYR A 28 2.32 11.87 8.58
C TYR A 28 3.68 11.50 9.19
N LEU A 29 4.59 10.91 8.41
CA LEU A 29 5.92 10.54 8.90
C LEU A 29 6.69 11.74 9.47
N LYS A 30 6.54 12.92 8.85
CA LYS A 30 7.11 14.17 9.35
C LYS A 30 6.54 14.57 10.72
N THR A 31 5.25 14.34 10.99
CA THR A 31 4.65 14.69 12.30
C THR A 31 5.19 13.83 13.45
N ILE A 32 5.61 12.59 13.15
CA ILE A 32 6.26 11.68 14.10
C ILE A 32 7.80 11.74 14.06
N GLY A 33 8.37 12.77 13.43
CA GLY A 33 9.81 13.05 13.45
C GLY A 33 10.65 12.28 12.44
N ILE A 34 10.04 11.56 11.50
CA ILE A 34 10.73 10.78 10.46
C ILE A 34 10.78 11.61 9.17
N THR A 35 11.90 12.29 8.95
CA THR A 35 12.07 13.26 7.87
C THR A 35 13.13 12.87 6.84
N ASP A 36 13.99 11.89 7.15
CA ASP A 36 15.04 11.46 6.24
C ASP A 36 14.44 10.84 4.96
N ILE A 37 14.94 11.27 3.81
CA ILE A 37 14.48 10.80 2.49
C ILE A 37 14.69 9.29 2.36
N ARG A 38 15.82 8.77 2.87
CA ARG A 38 16.13 7.34 2.86
C ARG A 38 15.12 6.55 3.67
N ASP A 39 14.66 7.11 4.79
CA ASP A 39 13.73 6.42 5.68
C ASP A 39 12.29 6.50 5.17
N THR A 40 11.90 7.62 4.54
CA THR A 40 10.52 7.82 4.03
C THR A 40 10.29 7.14 2.66
N ASN A 41 11.28 7.10 1.77
CA ASN A 41 11.19 6.51 0.43
C ASN A 41 11.57 5.01 0.40
N GLN A 42 10.98 4.22 1.30
CA GLN A 42 11.17 2.78 1.34
C GLN A 42 10.26 2.08 0.33
N ILE A 43 10.77 1.12 -0.46
CA ILE A 43 9.96 0.31 -1.39
C ILE A 43 8.80 -0.36 -0.64
N ALA A 44 9.09 -0.89 0.55
CA ALA A 44 8.11 -1.50 1.44
C ALA A 44 7.09 -0.50 2.03
N ASN A 45 7.22 0.81 1.80
CA ASN A 45 6.22 1.80 2.16
C ASN A 45 5.26 2.11 1.01
N TYR A 46 5.42 1.57 -0.20
CA TYR A 46 4.53 1.88 -1.32
C TYR A 46 3.38 0.88 -1.47
N ALA A 47 2.27 1.37 -2.01
CA ALA A 47 1.19 0.59 -2.59
C ALA A 47 0.65 1.28 -3.85
N LEU A 48 0.01 0.50 -4.71
CA LEU A 48 -0.77 1.02 -5.83
C LEU A 48 -2.19 1.33 -5.33
N VAL A 49 -2.64 2.57 -5.54
CA VAL A 49 -3.98 3.05 -5.16
C VAL A 49 -4.62 3.78 -6.32
N GLN A 50 -5.95 3.91 -6.31
CA GLN A 50 -6.63 4.75 -7.31
C GLN A 50 -6.34 6.23 -7.07
N TRP A 51 -6.38 7.03 -8.14
CA TRP A 51 -6.07 8.46 -8.07
C TRP A 51 -6.96 9.23 -7.07
N ASP A 52 -8.26 8.94 -7.05
CA ASP A 52 -9.22 9.56 -6.13
C ASP A 52 -8.90 9.19 -4.68
N ASP A 53 -8.61 7.91 -4.42
CA ASP A 53 -8.21 7.43 -3.10
C ASP A 53 -6.88 8.06 -2.65
N ASN A 54 -5.92 8.23 -3.56
CA ASN A 54 -4.66 8.93 -3.27
C ASN A 54 -4.91 10.35 -2.76
N VAL A 55 -5.81 11.09 -3.44
CA VAL A 55 -6.20 12.46 -3.04
C VAL A 55 -6.91 12.46 -1.69
N HIS A 56 -7.77 11.48 -1.42
CA HIS A 56 -8.52 11.39 -0.16
C HIS A 56 -7.65 11.00 1.04
N ILE A 57 -6.67 10.11 0.86
CA ILE A 57 -5.74 9.70 1.91
C ILE A 57 -4.79 10.85 2.27
N SER A 58 -4.23 11.52 1.26
CA SER A 58 -3.34 12.68 1.46
C SER A 58 -2.22 12.38 2.47
N ASP A 59 -2.08 13.19 3.53
CA ASP A 59 -1.08 13.05 4.59
C ASP A 59 -1.63 12.41 5.89
N SER A 60 -2.78 11.75 5.85
CA SER A 60 -3.41 11.17 7.04
C SER A 60 -2.67 9.95 7.59
N ALA A 61 -2.77 9.71 8.90
CA ALA A 61 -2.17 8.54 9.52
C ALA A 61 -2.87 7.25 9.02
N PRO A 62 -2.13 6.12 8.88
CA PRO A 62 -2.72 4.84 8.52
C PRO A 62 -3.90 4.44 9.40
N SER A 63 -3.77 4.68 10.71
CA SER A 63 -4.82 4.44 11.70
C SER A 63 -6.12 5.20 11.43
N ASP A 64 -6.05 6.33 10.75
CA ASP A 64 -7.18 7.23 10.53
C ASP A 64 -7.91 6.93 9.22
N TYR A 65 -7.15 6.58 8.18
CA TYR A 65 -7.73 6.32 6.86
C TYR A 65 -8.07 4.84 6.68
N TYR A 66 -7.19 3.92 7.05
CA TYR A 66 -7.33 2.50 6.69
C TYR A 66 -8.65 1.87 7.17
N PRO A 67 -9.15 2.11 8.40
CA PRO A 67 -10.41 1.52 8.85
C PRO A 67 -11.61 1.87 7.94
N LYS A 68 -11.62 3.07 7.36
CA LYS A 68 -12.68 3.52 6.43
C LYS A 68 -12.64 2.72 5.12
N TYR A 69 -11.45 2.38 4.65
CA TYR A 69 -11.23 1.60 3.45
C TYR A 69 -11.53 0.13 3.68
N GLU A 70 -11.08 -0.43 4.79
CA GLU A 70 -11.41 -1.79 5.20
C GLU A 70 -12.92 -1.97 5.29
N GLN A 71 -13.64 -1.07 5.97
CA GLN A 71 -15.10 -1.11 6.04
C GLN A 71 -15.77 -1.06 4.65
N ARG A 72 -15.21 -0.28 3.71
CA ARG A 72 -15.77 -0.10 2.37
C ARG A 72 -15.51 -1.32 1.46
N LEU A 73 -14.32 -1.93 1.58
CA LEU A 73 -13.77 -2.89 0.62
C LEU A 73 -13.83 -4.35 1.11
N ALA A 74 -13.75 -4.59 2.41
CA ALA A 74 -13.75 -5.93 3.02
C ALA A 74 -15.16 -6.55 3.12
N ARG A 75 -15.92 -6.52 2.02
CA ARG A 75 -17.28 -7.09 1.96
C ARG A 75 -17.29 -8.62 1.90
N ASP A 76 -16.25 -9.18 1.30
CA ASP A 76 -15.98 -10.61 1.25
C ASP A 76 -14.66 -10.84 2.00
N ALA A 77 -14.74 -11.53 3.14
CA ALA A 77 -13.59 -11.77 4.01
C ALA A 77 -12.48 -12.57 3.30
N ALA A 78 -12.84 -13.62 2.54
CA ALA A 78 -11.84 -14.45 1.87
C ALA A 78 -11.12 -13.68 0.75
N ALA A 79 -11.87 -12.88 -0.02
CA ALA A 79 -11.27 -12.02 -1.05
C ALA A 79 -10.40 -10.90 -0.43
N TRP A 80 -10.80 -10.37 0.73
CA TRP A 80 -10.04 -9.36 1.45
C TRP A 80 -8.73 -9.93 2.00
N ASP A 81 -8.77 -11.09 2.66
CA ASP A 81 -7.59 -11.77 3.18
C ASP A 81 -6.58 -12.06 2.05
N LEU A 82 -7.07 -12.51 0.89
CA LEU A 82 -6.24 -12.71 -0.29
C LEU A 82 -5.63 -11.40 -0.80
N THR A 83 -6.39 -10.29 -0.76
CA THR A 83 -5.91 -8.96 -1.12
C THR A 83 -4.78 -8.51 -0.19
N LEU A 84 -4.98 -8.60 1.13
CA LEU A 84 -3.95 -8.25 2.12
C LEU A 84 -2.68 -9.09 1.94
N LYS A 85 -2.84 -10.40 1.70
CA LYS A 85 -1.75 -11.32 1.42
C LYS A 85 -0.97 -10.92 0.17
N HIS A 86 -1.63 -10.68 -0.95
CA HIS A 86 -0.96 -10.26 -2.19
C HIS A 86 -0.27 -8.89 -2.08
N HIS A 87 -0.80 -8.00 -1.24
CA HIS A 87 -0.17 -6.71 -0.94
C HIS A 87 0.92 -6.78 0.15
N ALA A 88 1.19 -7.98 0.68
CA ALA A 88 2.14 -8.23 1.76
C ALA A 88 1.89 -7.29 2.96
N LEU A 89 0.63 -7.09 3.34
CA LEU A 89 0.27 -6.24 4.47
C LEU A 89 0.20 -7.08 5.75
N PRO A 90 1.02 -6.79 6.77
CA PRO A 90 0.90 -7.46 8.06
C PRO A 90 -0.44 -7.19 8.74
N ASP A 91 -0.89 -8.11 9.59
CA ASP A 91 -2.10 -7.91 10.39
C ASP A 91 -1.97 -6.67 11.29
N GLY A 92 -3.01 -5.82 11.27
CA GLY A 92 -3.03 -4.58 12.05
C GLY A 92 -1.94 -3.58 11.67
N TRP A 93 -1.38 -3.66 10.45
CA TRP A 93 -0.28 -2.81 9.99
C TRP A 93 -0.51 -1.30 10.21
N HIS A 94 -1.76 -0.86 10.09
CA HIS A 94 -2.16 0.54 10.23
C HIS A 94 -2.03 1.08 11.66
N CYS A 95 -1.89 0.20 12.65
CA CYS A 95 -1.67 0.54 14.06
C CYS A 95 -0.21 0.31 14.51
N LYS A 96 0.68 -0.12 13.61
CA LYS A 96 2.08 -0.41 13.95
C LYS A 96 2.93 0.86 13.87
N GLU A 97 3.98 0.87 14.69
CA GLU A 97 5.08 1.81 14.50
C GLU A 97 5.73 1.62 13.12
N TYR A 98 6.17 2.72 12.50
CA TYR A 98 6.57 2.71 11.09
C TYR A 98 7.72 1.73 10.81
N ARG A 99 8.71 1.68 11.70
CA ARG A 99 9.86 0.78 11.56
C ARG A 99 9.47 -0.68 11.71
N GLN A 100 8.59 -0.99 12.67
CA GLN A 100 8.07 -2.34 12.86
C GLN A 100 7.28 -2.80 11.62
N PHE A 101 6.43 -1.93 11.09
CA PHE A 101 5.71 -2.18 9.84
C PHE A 101 6.66 -2.53 8.69
N LEU A 102 7.72 -1.74 8.47
CA LEU A 102 8.68 -2.00 7.40
C LEU A 102 9.37 -3.35 7.56
N ASP A 103 9.80 -3.70 8.77
CA ASP A 103 10.51 -4.95 9.03
C ASP A 103 9.63 -6.19 8.82
N GLU A 104 8.37 -6.12 9.23
CA GLU A 104 7.39 -7.20 8.97
C GLU A 104 7.05 -7.28 7.48
N ARG A 105 6.73 -6.15 6.85
CA ARG A 105 6.30 -6.11 5.45
C ARG A 105 7.38 -6.57 4.47
N ARG A 106 8.66 -6.28 4.72
CA ARG A 106 9.76 -6.75 3.86
C ARG A 106 9.84 -8.27 3.79
N LYS A 107 9.58 -8.97 4.91
CA LYS A 107 9.56 -10.44 4.95
C LYS A 107 8.40 -10.98 4.13
N LEU A 108 7.21 -10.41 4.33
CA LEU A 108 6.02 -10.79 3.56
C LEU A 108 6.17 -10.51 2.06
N LEU A 109 6.81 -9.40 1.68
CA LEU A 109 7.10 -9.10 0.27
C LEU A 109 8.02 -10.16 -0.34
N ALA A 110 9.05 -10.60 0.38
CA ALA A 110 9.92 -11.68 -0.09
C ALA A 110 9.14 -12.99 -0.31
N GLU A 111 8.24 -13.35 0.62
CA GLU A 111 7.37 -14.51 0.49
C GLU A 111 6.44 -14.42 -0.72
N VAL A 112 5.79 -13.27 -0.94
CA VAL A 112 4.90 -13.05 -2.09
C VAL A 112 5.67 -13.13 -3.40
N ILE A 113 6.85 -12.53 -3.47
CA ILE A 113 7.71 -12.57 -4.67
C ILE A 113 8.15 -14.02 -4.95
N GLN A 114 8.58 -14.76 -3.92
CA GLN A 114 8.96 -16.15 -4.05
C GLN A 114 7.79 -17.00 -4.57
N ALA A 115 6.61 -16.88 -3.96
CA ALA A 115 5.43 -17.61 -4.38
C ALA A 115 5.03 -17.27 -5.82
N GLY A 116 5.13 -16.00 -6.24
CA GLY A 116 4.89 -15.61 -7.62
C GLY A 116 5.92 -16.21 -8.59
N TYR A 117 7.20 -16.24 -8.22
CA TYR A 117 8.27 -16.82 -9.03
C TYR A 117 8.11 -18.32 -9.23
N GLU A 118 7.64 -19.05 -8.21
CA GLU A 118 7.38 -20.51 -8.27
C GLU A 118 6.24 -20.90 -9.22
N THR A 119 5.46 -19.93 -9.72
CA THR A 119 4.36 -20.17 -10.68
C THR A 119 4.75 -19.96 -12.15
N LEU A 120 6.01 -19.54 -12.42
CA LEU A 120 6.55 -19.34 -13.76
C LEU A 120 7.11 -20.64 -14.36
#